data_AF-A0A9P7T5U7-F1
#
_entry.id   AF-A0A9P7T5U7-F1
#
_cell.length_a   1.000
_cell.length_b   1.000
_cell.length_c   1.000
_cell.angle_alpha   90.00
_cell.angle_beta   90.00
_cell.angle_gamma   90.00
#
_symmetry.space_group_name_H-M   'P 1'
#
loop_
_entity.id
_entity.type
_entity.pdbx_description
1 polymer ?
#
loop_
_entity_poly.entity_id
_entity_poly.type
_entity_poly.pdbx_seq_one_letter_code
_entity_poly.pdbx_strand_id
1 'polypeptide(L)'
;MGFGILEPRGHEPVPGTTKYFDDPNRPQEAAGEVHLKCDTSGGVPIILVPQPSDDPNDPLNWPLWKRDLITFILCLAAILATALGAILASNTLVLSAWYTAKLQNVAGLTGYYLLGAGCAAIFFVPSGRIWGKRHLFLLGILIVILSSVWGGAAGNFNHSKDPELSYLQSEPQKNHYRSLIAARVFQGVGTAPFESLLNAAVGDMYCVHQRGIRMAFTNLAVFGGAFFTPVVVGKITHTIGWQWSFYLVAIFSAAVFPAVFLFCPETAYRRDSKYNTDGIMNQEKEAPSPDVNGTATTTTTKTTKEAEAESEAAADGVPTRRTGFVLFPKTSAMQPIGDANTPRKTFVESMSLFDGRKTHERYWVLFLRPFPLILNPAFIWSCLIQGTMIGWTIFIGVIVAVIFIGPPFFWGEEKTGFTYVAPFLGAVLGFIISGLLADPTARMLTRRNNGIYEPEFRLVLVLPMLVTAGIGLYGFGITSDRLLSGAYSYLVPLTFFALEVGGMVIGTVASSLYIVDAYRDLTVEGFTLMIIFKNVFSCVLTFYAYDWVIGGGFQKVFMIVASLQMGICVLTIPLWIFGKRIRAFYARNDLLALTGLR
;
A
#
# COMPACT_ATOMS: atom_id res chain seq x y z
N MET A 1 11.63 -29.68 -11.42
CA MET A 1 11.63 -30.07 -9.98
C MET A 1 12.18 -28.88 -9.20
N GLY A 2 11.30 -28.00 -8.73
CA GLY A 2 11.67 -26.63 -8.37
C GLY A 2 12.11 -26.46 -6.91
N PHE A 3 13.42 -26.49 -6.66
CA PHE A 3 14.03 -25.76 -5.54
C PHE A 3 13.50 -26.00 -4.11
N GLY A 4 13.11 -27.24 -3.77
CA GLY A 4 12.77 -27.61 -2.38
C GLY A 4 11.35 -27.26 -1.91
N ILE A 5 10.47 -26.83 -2.82
CA ILE A 5 9.05 -26.56 -2.53
C ILE A 5 8.29 -27.89 -2.49
N LEU A 6 7.65 -28.20 -1.35
CA LEU A 6 6.93 -29.46 -1.18
C LEU A 6 5.57 -29.42 -1.87
N GLU A 7 5.29 -30.41 -2.70
CA GLU A 7 3.97 -30.56 -3.31
C GLU A 7 2.89 -30.88 -2.26
N PRO A 8 1.65 -30.39 -2.49
CA PRO A 8 0.50 -30.77 -1.68
C PRO A 8 0.14 -32.23 -1.90
N ARG A 9 -0.46 -32.85 -0.88
CA ARG A 9 -1.05 -34.19 -1.02
C ARG A 9 -2.36 -34.05 -1.81
N GLY A 10 -2.29 -34.27 -3.13
CA GLY A 10 -3.43 -34.30 -4.07
C GLY A 10 -3.14 -33.57 -5.39
N HIS A 11 -3.82 -33.98 -6.48
CA HIS A 11 -3.61 -33.52 -7.85
C HIS A 11 -4.37 -32.24 -8.24
N GLU A 12 -4.96 -31.52 -7.28
CA GLU A 12 -5.77 -30.32 -7.56
C GLU A 12 -4.91 -29.08 -7.86
N PRO A 13 -5.39 -28.18 -8.74
CA PRO A 13 -4.68 -26.95 -9.09
C PRO A 13 -4.55 -26.01 -7.86
N VAL A 14 -3.32 -25.63 -7.52
CA VAL A 14 -3.02 -24.75 -6.39
C VAL A 14 -3.15 -23.28 -6.81
N PRO A 15 -3.96 -22.45 -6.11
CA PRO A 15 -4.15 -21.04 -6.44
C PRO A 15 -2.83 -20.26 -6.56
N GLY A 16 -2.68 -19.47 -7.62
CA GLY A 16 -1.49 -18.65 -7.89
C GLY A 16 -0.36 -19.37 -8.65
N THR A 17 -0.41 -20.70 -8.80
CA THR A 17 0.53 -21.43 -9.65
C THR A 17 0.10 -21.29 -11.10
N THR A 18 0.90 -20.63 -11.93
CA THR A 18 0.59 -20.40 -13.35
C THR A 18 1.67 -21.01 -14.23
N LYS A 19 1.29 -21.68 -15.31
CA LYS A 19 2.25 -22.07 -16.36
C LYS A 19 2.52 -20.82 -17.19
N TYR A 20 3.70 -20.24 -17.03
CA TYR A 20 4.08 -19.01 -17.72
C TYR A 20 4.57 -19.28 -19.14
N PHE A 21 5.14 -20.47 -19.37
CA PHE A 21 5.64 -20.92 -20.66
C PHE A 21 5.14 -22.35 -20.92
N ASP A 22 4.36 -22.56 -21.99
CA ASP A 22 4.19 -23.90 -22.58
C ASP A 22 5.46 -24.31 -23.36
N ASP A 23 6.34 -23.34 -23.72
CA ASP A 23 7.63 -23.57 -24.38
C ASP A 23 8.72 -22.56 -23.90
N PRO A 24 9.92 -22.97 -23.42
CA PRO A 24 10.91 -22.09 -22.78
C PRO A 24 11.50 -20.98 -23.66
N ASN A 25 11.34 -21.09 -24.99
CA ASN A 25 11.91 -20.20 -26.00
C ASN A 25 10.89 -19.28 -26.69
N ARG A 26 9.59 -19.38 -26.39
CA ARG A 26 8.56 -18.50 -26.95
C ARG A 26 7.84 -17.74 -25.83
N PRO A 27 7.89 -16.40 -25.78
CA PRO A 27 6.88 -15.64 -25.06
C PRO A 27 5.52 -16.00 -25.68
N GLN A 28 4.49 -16.25 -24.86
CA GLN A 28 3.13 -16.64 -25.24
C GLN A 28 2.68 -16.08 -26.61
N GLU A 29 2.88 -16.85 -27.67
CA GLU A 29 2.15 -16.64 -28.92
C GLU A 29 0.74 -17.18 -28.67
N ALA A 30 -0.27 -16.41 -29.06
CA ALA A 30 -1.65 -16.88 -29.06
C ALA A 30 -1.73 -18.10 -29.99
N ALA A 31 -1.63 -19.31 -29.42
CA ALA A 31 -2.13 -20.50 -30.08
C ALA A 31 -3.62 -20.25 -30.31
N GLY A 32 -3.99 -20.15 -31.58
CA GLY A 32 -5.27 -19.59 -32.02
C GLY A 32 -6.46 -20.26 -31.33
N GLU A 33 -7.40 -19.43 -30.85
CA GLU A 33 -8.86 -19.67 -30.93
C GLU A 33 -9.73 -18.62 -30.19
N VAL A 34 -9.17 -17.55 -29.62
CA VAL A 34 -9.98 -16.43 -29.07
C VAL A 34 -9.42 -15.09 -29.56
N HIS A 35 -10.28 -14.17 -30.02
CA HIS A 35 -9.94 -12.78 -30.40
C HIS A 35 -9.42 -11.98 -29.18
N LEU A 36 -8.24 -12.32 -28.69
CA LEU A 36 -7.58 -11.68 -27.56
C LEU A 36 -6.87 -10.40 -28.03
N LYS A 37 -7.16 -9.26 -27.39
CA LYS A 37 -6.47 -8.00 -27.68
C LYS A 37 -4.99 -8.11 -27.28
N CYS A 38 -4.11 -7.74 -28.20
CA CYS A 38 -2.66 -7.75 -28.01
C CYS A 38 -2.10 -6.33 -28.19
N ASP A 39 -1.12 -5.96 -27.36
CA ASP A 39 -0.33 -4.74 -27.57
C ASP A 39 0.73 -5.03 -28.65
N THR A 40 0.68 -4.25 -29.74
CA THR A 40 1.59 -4.34 -30.89
C THR A 40 2.69 -3.28 -30.86
N SER A 41 2.82 -2.52 -29.76
CA SER A 41 3.81 -1.44 -29.62
C SER A 41 5.27 -1.93 -29.54
N GLY A 42 5.50 -3.23 -29.39
CA GLY A 42 6.83 -3.86 -29.37
C GLY A 42 7.04 -4.84 -30.53
N GLY A 43 8.28 -5.33 -30.69
CA GLY A 43 8.65 -6.29 -31.75
C GLY A 43 8.00 -7.69 -31.64
N VAL A 44 7.27 -7.96 -30.55
CA VAL A 44 6.47 -9.18 -30.34
C VAL A 44 5.10 -8.75 -29.79
N PRO A 45 3.96 -9.22 -30.34
CA PRO A 45 2.64 -8.89 -29.83
C PRO A 45 2.43 -9.50 -28.45
N ILE A 46 2.21 -8.67 -27.43
CA ILE A 46 2.02 -9.13 -26.04
C ILE A 46 0.52 -9.17 -25.73
N ILE A 47 0.01 -10.31 -25.26
CA ILE A 47 -1.39 -10.45 -24.85
C ILE A 47 -1.65 -9.52 -23.65
N LEU A 48 -2.71 -8.70 -23.73
CA LEU A 48 -3.11 -7.81 -22.64
C LEU A 48 -3.80 -8.64 -21.55
N VAL A 49 -3.21 -8.64 -20.35
CA VAL A 49 -3.77 -9.28 -19.16
C VAL A 49 -3.96 -8.21 -18.08
N PRO A 50 -5.17 -8.07 -17.50
CA PRO A 50 -6.46 -8.62 -17.95
C PRO A 50 -6.88 -8.07 -19.33
N GLN A 51 -7.76 -8.77 -20.04
CA GLN A 51 -8.28 -8.32 -21.34
C GLN A 51 -9.05 -7.00 -21.17
N PRO A 52 -8.73 -5.93 -21.93
CA PRO A 52 -9.50 -4.68 -21.90
C PRO A 52 -10.92 -4.94 -22.41
N SER A 53 -11.93 -4.59 -21.61
CA SER A 53 -13.33 -4.69 -22.04
C SER A 53 -13.59 -3.81 -23.26
N ASP A 54 -14.64 -4.10 -24.03
CA ASP A 54 -15.00 -3.29 -25.20
C ASP A 54 -15.63 -1.93 -24.82
N ASP A 55 -15.86 -1.69 -23.53
CA ASP A 55 -16.37 -0.43 -23.03
C ASP A 55 -15.37 0.72 -23.17
N PRO A 56 -15.75 1.83 -23.82
CA PRO A 56 -14.90 3.02 -23.91
C PRO A 56 -14.74 3.76 -22.57
N ASN A 57 -15.50 3.36 -21.53
CA ASN A 57 -15.40 3.87 -20.17
C ASN A 57 -14.47 3.05 -19.27
N ASP A 58 -13.94 1.91 -19.75
CA ASP A 58 -12.94 1.14 -19.02
C ASP A 58 -11.66 1.99 -18.84
N PRO A 59 -11.16 2.18 -17.60
CA PRO A 59 -9.86 2.81 -17.33
C PRO A 59 -8.71 2.18 -18.13
N LEU A 60 -8.82 0.90 -18.50
CA LEU A 60 -7.85 0.17 -19.32
C LEU A 60 -7.85 0.59 -20.80
N ASN A 61 -8.82 1.39 -21.25
CA ASN A 61 -8.94 1.90 -22.62
C ASN A 61 -8.61 3.41 -22.73
N TRP A 62 -8.33 4.10 -21.62
CA TRP A 62 -7.98 5.53 -21.65
C TRP A 62 -6.63 5.79 -22.33
N PRO A 63 -6.40 6.94 -22.97
CA PRO A 63 -5.09 7.22 -23.55
C PRO A 63 -4.01 7.29 -22.44
N LEU A 64 -2.80 6.81 -22.73
CA LEU A 64 -1.71 6.69 -21.75
C LEU A 64 -1.41 8.01 -21.03
N TRP A 65 -1.40 9.14 -21.76
CA TRP A 65 -1.19 10.47 -21.17
C TRP A 65 -2.20 10.82 -20.08
N LYS A 66 -3.46 10.38 -20.22
CA LYS A 66 -4.51 10.62 -19.23
C LYS A 66 -4.28 9.78 -17.98
N ARG A 67 -3.89 8.50 -18.15
CA ARG A 67 -3.59 7.61 -17.01
C ARG A 67 -2.36 8.08 -16.25
N ASP A 68 -1.31 8.48 -16.98
CA ASP A 68 -0.07 9.01 -16.41
C ASP A 68 -0.32 10.33 -15.67
N LEU A 69 -1.14 11.24 -16.22
CA LEU A 69 -1.54 12.47 -15.55
C LEU A 69 -2.31 12.21 -14.25
N ILE A 70 -3.30 11.30 -14.26
CA ILE A 70 -4.05 10.91 -13.05
C ILE A 70 -3.10 10.34 -12.00
N THR A 71 -2.22 9.44 -12.43
CA THR A 71 -1.24 8.81 -11.54
C THR A 71 -0.30 9.84 -10.93
N PHE A 72 0.18 10.80 -11.72
CA PHE A 72 1.03 11.88 -11.26
C PHE A 72 0.34 12.79 -10.23
N ILE A 73 -0.91 13.19 -10.48
CA ILE A 73 -1.70 14.01 -9.55
C ILE A 73 -1.95 13.26 -8.23
N LEU A 74 -2.29 11.97 -8.31
CA LEU A 74 -2.47 11.14 -7.11
C LEU A 74 -1.16 10.94 -6.34
N CYS A 75 -0.02 10.82 -7.02
CA CYS A 75 1.29 10.77 -6.38
C CYS A 75 1.62 12.08 -5.67
N LEU A 76 1.35 13.22 -6.30
CA LEU A 76 1.55 14.54 -5.69
C LEU A 76 0.71 14.71 -4.42
N ALA A 77 -0.57 14.31 -4.47
CA ALA A 77 -1.44 14.30 -3.29
C ALA A 77 -0.94 13.34 -2.20
N ALA A 78 -0.48 12.15 -2.58
CA ALA A 78 0.05 11.15 -1.66
C ALA A 78 1.35 11.62 -0.98
N ILE A 79 2.25 12.30 -1.70
CA ILE A 79 3.46 12.91 -1.14
C ILE A 79 3.10 13.91 -0.03
N LEU A 80 2.13 14.79 -0.29
CA LEU A 80 1.69 15.79 0.70
C LEU A 80 1.00 15.17 1.92
N ALA A 81 0.19 14.12 1.71
CA ALA A 81 -0.47 13.42 2.81
C ALA A 81 0.54 12.64 3.68
N THR A 82 1.48 11.94 3.06
CA THR A 82 2.51 11.14 3.75
C THR A 82 3.58 12.01 4.41
N ALA A 83 3.83 13.22 3.90
CA ALA A 83 4.69 14.21 4.53
C ALA A 83 4.29 14.50 6.00
N LEU A 84 2.98 14.51 6.30
CA LEU A 84 2.48 14.78 7.65
C LEU A 84 2.96 13.76 8.68
N GLY A 85 3.24 12.52 8.28
CA GLY A 85 3.75 11.49 9.17
C GLY A 85 5.17 11.77 9.66
N ALA A 86 6.03 12.27 8.78
CA ALA A 86 7.44 12.53 9.10
C ALA A 86 7.71 13.98 9.57
N ILE A 87 6.75 14.89 9.46
CA ILE A 87 6.93 16.32 9.77
C ILE A 87 7.42 16.60 11.20
N LEU A 88 7.18 15.69 12.16
CA LEU A 88 7.63 15.84 13.55
C LEU A 88 9.07 15.41 13.78
N ALA A 89 9.65 14.62 12.88
CA ALA A 89 10.98 14.09 13.06
C ALA A 89 12.02 15.18 13.34
N SER A 90 12.02 16.25 12.53
CA SER A 90 12.90 17.40 12.71
C SER A 90 12.47 18.35 13.83
N ASN A 91 11.19 18.30 14.23
CA ASN A 91 10.58 19.28 15.14
C ASN A 91 10.39 18.75 16.57
N THR A 92 10.78 17.51 16.86
CA THR A 92 10.48 16.83 18.13
C THR A 92 11.07 17.56 19.34
N LEU A 93 12.32 18.03 19.27
CA LEU A 93 12.89 18.81 20.38
C LEU A 93 12.20 20.16 20.54
N VAL A 94 11.93 20.86 19.43
CA VAL A 94 11.28 22.18 19.42
C VAL A 94 9.94 22.12 20.11
N LEU A 95 9.14 21.11 19.80
CA LEU A 95 7.85 20.89 20.44
C LEU A 95 7.98 20.49 21.90
N SER A 96 9.01 19.70 22.25
CA SER A 96 9.29 19.33 23.63
C SER A 96 9.62 20.57 24.48
N ALA A 97 10.43 21.49 23.95
CA ALA A 97 10.72 22.77 24.57
C ALA A 97 9.48 23.68 24.63
N TRP A 98 8.76 23.82 23.52
CA TRP A 98 7.61 24.72 23.36
C TRP A 98 6.43 24.36 24.28
N TYR A 99 6.10 23.07 24.39
CA TYR A 99 5.02 22.59 25.25
C TYR A 99 5.49 22.16 26.64
N THR A 100 6.79 22.26 26.94
CA THR A 100 7.41 21.75 28.17
C THR A 100 6.99 20.29 28.44
N ALA A 101 6.99 19.49 27.37
CA ALA A 101 6.51 18.12 27.37
C ALA A 101 7.68 17.14 27.24
N LYS A 102 7.58 15.97 27.88
CA LYS A 102 8.56 14.90 27.73
C LYS A 102 8.71 14.51 26.25
N LEU A 103 9.93 14.19 25.81
CA LEU A 103 10.21 13.74 24.44
C LEU A 103 9.31 12.57 24.01
N GLN A 104 9.02 11.64 24.92
CA GLN A 104 8.10 10.52 24.71
C GLN A 104 6.68 10.95 24.35
N ASN A 105 6.16 11.99 25.00
CA ASN A 105 4.82 12.50 24.69
C ASN A 105 4.81 13.12 23.28
N VAL A 106 5.85 13.86 22.92
CA VAL A 106 5.98 14.47 21.59
C VAL A 106 6.15 13.42 20.49
N ALA A 107 6.96 12.37 20.71
CA ALA A 107 7.01 11.24 19.78
C ALA A 107 5.64 10.57 19.65
N GLY A 108 4.91 10.43 20.76
CA GLY A 108 3.54 9.93 20.77
C GLY A 108 2.58 10.64 19.80
N LEU A 109 2.82 11.91 19.44
CA LEU A 109 2.06 12.62 18.40
C LEU A 109 2.13 11.92 17.03
N THR A 110 3.30 11.39 16.66
CA THR A 110 3.48 10.58 15.46
C THR A 110 2.74 9.24 15.62
N GLY A 111 2.76 8.65 16.82
CA GLY A 111 1.98 7.45 17.14
C GLY A 111 0.47 7.64 16.94
N TYR A 112 -0.10 8.75 17.44
CA TYR A 112 -1.52 9.07 17.26
C TYR A 112 -1.89 9.29 15.79
N TYR A 113 -1.01 9.89 14.98
CA TYR A 113 -1.19 10.00 13.53
C TYR A 113 -1.24 8.61 12.87
N LEU A 114 -0.31 7.73 13.20
CA LEU A 114 -0.25 6.37 12.67
C LEU A 114 -1.50 5.56 13.08
N LEU A 115 -1.95 5.70 14.33
CA LEU A 115 -3.18 5.07 14.81
C LEU A 115 -4.40 5.55 14.01
N GLY A 116 -4.51 6.85 13.77
CA GLY A 116 -5.57 7.43 12.94
C GLY A 116 -5.57 6.85 11.52
N ALA A 117 -4.40 6.71 10.91
CA ALA A 117 -4.25 6.11 9.58
C ALA A 117 -4.63 4.62 9.56
N GLY A 118 -4.18 3.84 10.56
CA GLY A 118 -4.53 2.42 10.70
C GLY A 118 -6.02 2.20 10.88
N CYS A 119 -6.66 2.92 11.81
CA CYS A 119 -8.10 2.81 12.07
C CYS A 119 -8.93 3.23 10.86
N ALA A 120 -8.54 4.31 10.17
CA ALA A 120 -9.26 4.79 9.00
C ALA A 120 -9.15 3.86 7.78
N ALA A 121 -8.00 3.18 7.61
CA ALA A 121 -7.81 2.21 6.53
C ALA A 121 -8.85 1.07 6.59
N ILE A 122 -9.26 0.65 7.79
CA ILE A 122 -10.28 -0.40 7.99
C ILE A 122 -11.62 -0.01 7.35
N PHE A 123 -11.99 1.27 7.40
CA PHE A 123 -13.25 1.76 6.85
C PHE A 123 -13.12 2.15 5.38
N PHE A 124 -12.01 2.76 4.99
CA PHE A 124 -11.84 3.30 3.64
C PHE A 124 -11.57 2.23 2.60
N VAL A 125 -10.85 1.14 2.92
CA VAL A 125 -10.58 0.10 1.92
C VAL A 125 -11.87 -0.62 1.48
N PRO A 126 -12.78 -1.06 2.37
CA PRO A 126 -14.06 -1.62 1.98
C PRO A 126 -14.98 -0.62 1.27
N SER A 127 -15.01 0.62 1.75
CA SER A 127 -15.77 1.71 1.11
C SER A 127 -15.32 1.92 -0.34
N GLY A 128 -14.02 1.79 -0.60
CA GLY A 128 -13.39 1.95 -1.91
C GLY A 128 -13.84 0.94 -2.94
N ARG A 129 -14.09 -0.29 -2.50
CA ARG A 129 -14.55 -1.39 -3.35
C ARG A 129 -16.04 -1.32 -3.67
N ILE A 130 -16.85 -0.80 -2.75
CA ILE A 130 -18.32 -0.81 -2.91
C ILE A 130 -18.78 0.41 -3.70
N TRP A 131 -18.31 1.60 -3.34
CA TRP A 131 -18.82 2.87 -3.85
C TRP A 131 -17.86 3.60 -4.81
N GLY A 132 -16.65 3.09 -4.99
CA GLY A 132 -15.61 3.70 -5.81
C GLY A 132 -14.48 4.33 -5.01
N LYS A 133 -13.44 4.82 -5.69
CA LYS A 133 -12.21 5.32 -5.04
C LYS A 133 -12.17 6.85 -4.97
N ARG A 134 -12.93 7.55 -5.83
CA ARG A 134 -12.88 9.01 -5.95
C ARG A 134 -13.30 9.75 -4.69
N HIS A 135 -14.42 9.35 -4.07
CA HIS A 135 -14.93 10.02 -2.86
C HIS A 135 -13.94 9.93 -1.70
N LEU A 136 -13.17 8.84 -1.62
CA LEU A 136 -12.16 8.63 -0.60
C LEU A 136 -10.95 9.54 -0.79
N PHE A 137 -10.47 9.71 -2.03
CA PHE A 137 -9.37 10.64 -2.29
C PHE A 137 -9.77 12.08 -1.99
N LEU A 138 -10.98 12.51 -2.40
CA LEU A 138 -11.49 13.87 -2.16
C LEU A 138 -11.72 14.16 -0.67
N LEU A 139 -12.34 13.22 0.04
CA LEU A 139 -12.55 13.34 1.48
C LEU A 139 -11.21 13.31 2.23
N GLY A 140 -10.29 12.44 1.83
CA GLY A 140 -8.95 12.35 2.41
C GLY A 140 -8.19 13.67 2.32
N ILE A 141 -8.11 14.27 1.13
CA ILE A 141 -7.40 15.55 0.94
C ILE A 141 -8.08 16.71 1.67
N LEU A 142 -9.42 16.73 1.75
CA LEU A 142 -10.15 17.75 2.50
C LEU A 142 -9.84 17.66 4.00
N ILE A 143 -9.85 16.45 4.55
CA ILE A 143 -9.47 16.21 5.96
C ILE A 143 -8.01 16.61 6.18
N VAL A 144 -7.09 16.27 5.27
CA VAL A 144 -5.68 16.69 5.35
C VAL A 144 -5.54 18.21 5.39
N ILE A 145 -6.28 18.96 4.55
CA ILE A 145 -6.25 20.43 4.55
C ILE A 145 -6.75 20.98 5.89
N LEU A 146 -7.95 20.59 6.32
CA LEU A 146 -8.57 21.10 7.55
C LEU A 146 -7.73 20.78 8.79
N SER A 147 -7.23 19.54 8.87
CA SER A 147 -6.42 19.08 10.00
C SER A 147 -5.00 19.66 9.99
N SER A 148 -4.45 20.05 8.84
CA SER A 148 -3.18 20.77 8.74
C SER A 148 -3.32 22.23 9.18
N VAL A 149 -4.40 22.92 8.78
CA VAL A 149 -4.70 24.27 9.28
C VAL A 149 -4.91 24.26 10.79
N TRP A 150 -5.64 23.27 11.30
CA TRP A 150 -5.81 23.07 12.75
C TRP A 150 -4.47 22.79 13.45
N GLY A 151 -3.63 21.90 12.90
CA GLY A 151 -2.30 21.60 13.45
C GLY A 151 -1.40 22.84 13.57
N GLY A 152 -1.41 23.72 12.56
CA GLY A 152 -0.71 25.01 12.62
C GLY A 152 -1.31 25.96 13.66
N ALA A 153 -2.64 26.07 13.71
CA ALA A 153 -3.34 26.94 14.65
C ALA A 153 -3.16 26.51 16.12
N ALA A 154 -2.98 25.21 16.39
CA ALA A 154 -2.69 24.68 17.72
C ALA A 154 -1.34 25.19 18.28
N GLY A 155 -0.46 25.72 17.43
CA GLY A 155 0.81 26.34 17.81
C GLY A 155 0.74 27.84 18.12
N ASN A 156 -0.39 28.52 17.86
CA ASN A 156 -0.54 29.97 18.03
C ASN A 156 -0.98 30.36 19.45
N PHE A 157 -0.24 29.89 20.46
CA PHE A 157 -0.42 30.34 21.84
C PHE A 157 0.69 31.34 22.22
N ASN A 158 0.32 32.45 22.84
CA ASN A 158 1.26 33.50 23.25
C ASN A 158 2.21 32.99 24.35
N HIS A 159 3.44 32.63 23.96
CA HIS A 159 4.54 32.28 24.86
C HIS A 159 5.02 33.46 25.74
N SER A 160 4.49 34.67 25.52
CA SER A 160 5.08 35.92 25.98
C SER A 160 4.76 36.34 27.43
N LYS A 161 3.99 35.60 28.23
CA LYS A 161 3.48 36.17 29.49
C LYS A 161 4.26 35.96 30.79
N ASP A 162 5.15 34.98 30.94
CA ASP A 162 5.96 34.86 32.16
C ASP A 162 7.33 34.19 31.88
N PRO A 163 8.44 34.96 31.86
CA PRO A 163 9.78 34.42 31.59
C PRO A 163 10.42 33.70 32.80
N GLU A 164 9.86 33.85 34.00
CA GLU A 164 10.49 33.37 35.22
C GLU A 164 9.84 32.05 35.69
N LEU A 165 10.62 30.97 35.58
CA LEU A 165 10.47 29.72 36.33
C LEU A 165 9.31 28.76 35.93
N SER A 166 9.11 28.49 34.64
CA SER A 166 8.11 27.50 34.18
C SER A 166 8.71 26.12 33.89
N TYR A 167 9.07 25.35 34.93
CA TYR A 167 9.38 23.92 34.79
C TYR A 167 8.13 23.03 34.77
N LEU A 168 6.97 23.59 35.11
CA LEU A 168 5.69 22.89 35.17
C LEU A 168 4.80 23.32 34.00
N GLN A 169 4.27 22.31 33.29
CA GLN A 169 3.37 22.52 32.16
C GLN A 169 2.07 23.20 32.61
N SER A 170 1.84 24.42 32.13
CA SER A 170 0.63 25.20 32.44
C SER A 170 -0.63 24.57 31.81
N GLU A 171 -1.79 24.74 32.44
CA GLU A 171 -3.09 24.29 31.91
C GLU A 171 -3.38 24.73 30.45
N PRO A 172 -3.11 25.99 30.03
CA PRO A 172 -3.27 26.37 28.63
C PRO A 172 -2.34 25.60 27.69
N GLN A 173 -1.09 25.32 28.06
CA GLN A 173 -0.18 24.51 27.24
C GLN A 173 -0.70 23.07 27.05
N LYS A 174 -1.28 22.46 28.10
CA LYS A 174 -1.90 21.12 28.01
C LYS A 174 -3.09 21.10 27.05
N ASN A 175 -3.92 22.14 27.04
CA ASN A 175 -5.07 22.23 26.15
C ASN A 175 -4.66 22.36 24.67
N HIS A 176 -3.64 23.18 24.38
CA HIS A 176 -3.09 23.30 23.03
C HIS A 176 -2.40 22.01 22.57
N TYR A 177 -1.71 21.31 23.47
CA TYR A 177 -1.13 19.99 23.19
C TYR A 177 -2.22 18.93 22.88
N ARG A 178 -3.32 18.90 23.63
CA ARG A 178 -4.47 18.01 23.34
C ARG A 178 -5.14 18.35 22.00
N SER A 179 -5.24 19.64 21.67
CA SER A 179 -5.73 20.11 20.37
C SER A 179 -4.83 19.61 19.23
N LEU A 180 -3.51 19.63 19.43
CA LEU A 180 -2.55 19.08 18.48
C LEU A 180 -2.67 17.56 18.33
N ILE A 181 -2.86 16.82 19.43
CA ILE A 181 -3.14 15.36 19.37
C ILE A 181 -4.37 15.09 18.51
N ALA A 182 -5.47 15.81 18.74
CA ALA A 182 -6.70 15.64 17.96
C ALA A 182 -6.45 15.91 16.47
N ALA A 183 -5.78 17.02 16.15
CA ALA A 183 -5.39 17.35 14.77
C ALA A 183 -4.55 16.22 14.12
N ARG A 184 -3.64 15.59 14.87
CA ARG A 184 -2.84 14.45 14.39
C ARG A 184 -3.66 13.21 14.07
N VAL A 185 -4.63 12.86 14.90
CA VAL A 185 -5.51 11.73 14.62
C VAL A 185 -6.28 11.99 13.33
N PHE A 186 -6.83 13.20 13.15
CA PHE A 186 -7.54 13.56 11.92
C PHE A 186 -6.63 13.60 10.68
N GLN A 187 -5.39 14.07 10.80
CA GLN A 187 -4.39 13.99 9.72
C GLN A 187 -4.12 12.53 9.31
N GLY A 188 -4.04 11.63 10.28
CA GLY A 188 -3.90 10.18 10.05
C GLY A 188 -5.08 9.63 9.26
N VAL A 189 -6.30 9.96 9.68
CA VAL A 189 -7.54 9.57 8.98
C VAL A 189 -7.52 10.06 7.53
N GLY A 190 -7.17 11.32 7.28
CA GLY A 190 -7.10 11.89 5.93
C GLY A 190 -6.03 11.26 5.03
N THR A 191 -4.97 10.69 5.61
CA THR A 191 -3.87 10.07 4.85
C THR A 191 -4.16 8.62 4.45
N ALA A 192 -5.03 7.92 5.19
CA ALA A 192 -5.32 6.50 4.97
C ALA A 192 -5.76 6.14 3.53
N PRO A 193 -6.59 6.94 2.82
CA PRO A 193 -6.94 6.67 1.43
C PRO A 193 -5.73 6.67 0.49
N PHE A 194 -4.76 7.55 0.71
CA PHE A 194 -3.57 7.68 -0.12
C PHE A 194 -2.58 6.52 0.10
N GLU A 195 -2.45 6.02 1.33
CA GLU A 195 -1.62 4.85 1.60
C GLU A 195 -2.23 3.55 1.04
N SER A 196 -3.54 3.38 1.16
CA SER A 196 -4.20 2.09 0.89
C SER A 196 -4.76 1.96 -0.53
N LEU A 197 -5.35 3.02 -1.10
CA LEU A 197 -6.01 2.94 -2.41
C LEU A 197 -5.14 3.37 -3.58
N LEU A 198 -4.01 4.05 -3.35
CA LEU A 198 -3.14 4.52 -4.45
C LEU A 198 -2.64 3.35 -5.30
N ASN A 199 -2.08 2.32 -4.67
CA ASN A 199 -1.61 1.13 -5.36
C ASN A 199 -2.76 0.37 -6.04
N ALA A 200 -3.93 0.32 -5.41
CA ALA A 200 -5.12 -0.28 -6.02
C ALA A 200 -5.60 0.53 -7.24
N ALA A 201 -5.52 1.86 -7.24
CA ALA A 201 -5.93 2.70 -8.37
C ALA A 201 -5.03 2.48 -9.58
N VAL A 202 -3.71 2.34 -9.38
CA VAL A 202 -2.76 1.98 -10.45
C VAL A 202 -3.08 0.60 -11.02
N GLY A 203 -3.45 -0.36 -10.17
CA GLY A 203 -3.84 -1.70 -10.59
C GLY A 203 -5.05 -1.73 -11.54
N ASP A 204 -5.97 -0.79 -11.40
CA ASP A 204 -7.18 -0.72 -12.25
C ASP A 204 -6.91 -0.02 -13.59
N MET A 205 -5.92 0.88 -13.64
CA MET A 205 -5.60 1.71 -14.82
C MET A 205 -4.58 1.07 -15.76
N TYR A 206 -3.68 0.21 -15.29
CA TYR A 206 -2.58 -0.33 -16.10
C TYR A 206 -2.63 -1.86 -16.23
N CYS A 207 -2.30 -2.35 -17.43
CA CYS A 207 -2.15 -3.78 -17.70
C CYS A 207 -0.93 -4.36 -16.99
N VAL A 208 -0.91 -5.67 -16.72
CA VAL A 208 0.11 -6.35 -15.90
C VAL A 208 1.55 -6.04 -16.35
N HIS A 209 1.81 -5.99 -17.66
CA HIS A 209 3.15 -5.73 -18.21
C HIS A 209 3.66 -4.29 -17.98
N GLN A 210 2.76 -3.30 -17.86
CA GLN A 210 3.10 -1.89 -17.57
C GLN A 210 2.93 -1.55 -16.09
N ARG A 211 2.13 -2.33 -15.35
CA ARG A 211 1.73 -2.08 -13.96
C ARG A 211 2.91 -2.06 -13.00
N GLY A 212 3.90 -2.94 -13.18
CA GLY A 212 5.04 -3.08 -12.27
C GLY A 212 5.84 -1.78 -12.10
N ILE A 213 6.25 -1.16 -13.20
CA ILE A 213 7.03 0.08 -13.21
C ILE A 213 6.23 1.24 -12.58
N ARG A 214 4.93 1.33 -12.90
CA ARG A 214 4.07 2.39 -12.37
C ARG A 214 3.79 2.22 -10.88
N MET A 215 3.60 0.99 -10.40
CA MET A 215 3.49 0.69 -8.97
C MET A 215 4.78 0.98 -8.21
N ALA A 216 5.95 0.71 -8.81
CA ALA A 216 7.23 1.09 -8.22
C ALA A 216 7.34 2.61 -8.08
N PHE A 217 6.92 3.37 -9.09
CA PHE A 217 6.91 4.83 -9.05
C PHE A 217 5.97 5.40 -7.97
N THR A 218 4.76 4.86 -7.82
CA THR A 218 3.82 5.33 -6.78
C THR A 218 4.31 5.02 -5.37
N ASN A 219 4.93 3.85 -5.17
CA ASN A 219 5.55 3.50 -3.90
C ASN A 219 6.77 4.39 -3.62
N LEU A 220 7.60 4.69 -4.63
CA LEU A 220 8.71 5.63 -4.49
C LEU A 220 8.21 7.03 -4.11
N ALA A 221 7.09 7.50 -4.67
CA ALA A 221 6.49 8.77 -4.29
C ALA A 221 6.06 8.78 -2.81
N VAL A 222 5.39 7.72 -2.34
CA VAL A 222 4.92 7.60 -0.94
C VAL A 222 6.09 7.56 0.06
N PHE A 223 7.03 6.62 -0.13
CA PHE A 223 8.14 6.45 0.81
C PHE A 223 9.20 7.54 0.64
N GLY A 224 9.52 7.91 -0.59
CA GLY A 224 10.44 9.01 -0.89
C GLY A 224 9.93 10.35 -0.35
N GLY A 225 8.63 10.64 -0.49
CA GLY A 225 8.01 11.83 0.08
C GLY A 225 8.13 11.88 1.61
N ALA A 226 7.89 10.75 2.28
CA ALA A 226 8.01 10.67 3.74
C ALA A 226 9.43 10.98 4.23
N PHE A 227 10.50 10.46 3.58
CA PHE A 227 11.88 10.75 4.00
C PHE A 227 12.41 12.09 3.51
N PHE A 228 11.89 12.62 2.41
CA PHE A 228 12.27 13.96 1.94
C PHE A 228 11.70 15.07 2.82
N THR A 229 10.57 14.82 3.50
CA THR A 229 9.85 15.83 4.26
C THR A 229 10.69 16.46 5.39
N PRO A 230 11.36 15.71 6.29
CA PRO A 230 12.15 16.30 7.37
C PRO A 230 13.29 17.20 6.89
N VAL A 231 13.82 16.95 5.68
CA VAL A 231 14.88 17.76 5.05
C VAL A 231 14.37 19.18 4.79
N VAL A 232 13.17 19.29 4.21
CA VAL A 232 12.54 20.57 3.88
C VAL A 232 12.01 21.24 5.16
N VAL A 233 11.37 20.47 6.03
CA VAL A 233 10.77 20.95 7.27
C VAL A 233 11.82 21.47 8.25
N GLY A 234 12.97 20.81 8.39
CA GLY A 234 14.05 21.29 9.26
C GLY A 234 14.53 22.70 8.91
N LYS A 235 14.59 23.04 7.62
CA LYS A 235 14.93 24.40 7.17
C LYS A 235 13.81 25.41 7.40
N ILE A 236 12.56 24.99 7.17
CA ILE A 236 11.38 25.83 7.42
C ILE A 236 11.27 26.19 8.89
N THR A 237 11.43 25.22 9.79
CA THR A 237 11.33 25.43 11.23
C THR A 237 12.37 26.44 11.73
N HIS A 238 13.61 26.35 11.25
CA HIS A 238 14.67 27.29 11.61
C HIS A 238 14.43 28.73 11.12
N THR A 239 13.76 28.91 9.96
CA THR A 239 13.60 30.24 9.34
C THR A 239 12.30 30.95 9.71
N ILE A 240 11.18 30.23 9.74
CA ILE A 240 9.85 30.80 9.92
C ILE A 240 9.04 30.16 11.05
N GLY A 241 9.55 29.08 11.67
CA GLY A 241 8.92 28.40 12.79
C GLY A 241 8.18 27.11 12.40
N TRP A 242 7.92 26.26 13.40
CA TRP A 242 7.37 24.92 13.18
C TRP A 242 5.91 24.94 12.71
N GLN A 243 5.14 25.96 13.09
CA GLN A 243 3.72 26.10 12.75
C GLN A 243 3.53 26.24 11.23
N TRP A 244 4.44 26.99 10.58
CA TRP A 244 4.39 27.23 9.13
C TRP A 244 4.61 25.97 8.30
N SER A 245 5.28 24.95 8.85
CA SER A 245 5.40 23.66 8.17
C SER A 245 4.02 23.03 7.93
N PHE A 246 3.10 23.16 8.87
CA PHE A 246 1.72 22.67 8.70
C PHE A 246 0.91 23.55 7.74
N TYR A 247 1.05 24.87 7.82
CA TYR A 247 0.35 25.78 6.91
C TYR A 247 0.79 25.59 5.45
N LEU A 248 2.08 25.36 5.19
CA LEU A 248 2.58 25.08 3.85
C LEU A 248 2.00 23.79 3.28
N VAL A 249 1.94 22.72 4.10
CA VAL A 249 1.29 21.47 3.68
C VAL A 249 -0.19 21.71 3.37
N ALA A 250 -0.89 22.53 4.15
CA ALA A 250 -2.28 22.90 3.87
C ALA A 250 -2.44 23.66 2.54
N ILE A 251 -1.56 24.64 2.26
CA ILE A 251 -1.58 25.43 1.02
C ILE A 251 -1.32 24.55 -0.20
N PHE A 252 -0.28 23.71 -0.15
CA PHE A 252 0.02 22.81 -1.26
C PHE A 252 -1.08 21.77 -1.46
N SER A 253 -1.64 21.22 -0.39
CA SER A 253 -2.77 20.27 -0.49
C SER A 253 -4.03 20.94 -1.05
N ALA A 254 -4.27 22.21 -0.70
CA ALA A 254 -5.36 23.00 -1.26
C ALA A 254 -5.15 23.32 -2.75
N ALA A 255 -3.92 23.50 -3.21
CA ALA A 255 -3.60 23.67 -4.62
C ALA A 255 -3.81 22.38 -5.43
N VAL A 256 -3.54 21.22 -4.83
CA VAL A 256 -3.74 19.91 -5.48
C VAL A 256 -5.21 19.47 -5.46
N PHE A 257 -6.02 19.97 -4.53
CA PHE A 257 -7.44 19.62 -4.41
C PHE A 257 -8.26 19.85 -5.70
N PRO A 258 -8.22 21.02 -6.37
CA PRO A 258 -8.89 21.21 -7.66
C PRO A 258 -8.37 20.26 -8.75
N ALA A 259 -7.07 19.95 -8.74
CA ALA A 259 -6.49 19.05 -9.72
C ALA A 259 -7.02 17.61 -9.55
N VAL A 260 -7.13 17.13 -8.31
CA VAL A 260 -7.76 15.83 -8.01
C VAL A 260 -9.24 15.86 -8.39
N PHE A 261 -9.95 16.95 -8.11
CA PHE A 261 -11.37 17.07 -8.43
C PHE A 261 -11.68 17.06 -9.93
N LEU A 262 -10.88 17.78 -10.73
CA LEU A 262 -11.11 17.95 -12.17
C LEU A 262 -10.53 16.82 -13.02
N PHE A 263 -9.33 16.32 -12.67
CA PHE A 263 -8.58 15.41 -13.53
C PHE A 263 -8.63 13.94 -13.10
N CYS A 264 -9.13 13.61 -11.90
CA CYS A 264 -9.25 12.23 -11.43
C CYS A 264 -10.70 11.71 -11.57
N PRO A 265 -11.10 11.19 -12.75
CA PRO A 265 -12.33 10.42 -12.87
C PRO A 265 -12.27 9.14 -12.02
N GLU A 266 -13.44 8.56 -11.76
CA GLU A 266 -13.56 7.31 -11.01
C GLU A 266 -12.75 6.17 -11.67
N THR A 267 -11.87 5.52 -10.91
CA THR A 267 -10.91 4.52 -11.41
C THR A 267 -11.37 3.07 -11.23
N ALA A 268 -12.33 2.79 -10.35
CA ALA A 268 -12.83 1.42 -10.22
C ALA A 268 -13.83 1.12 -11.35
N TYR A 269 -13.69 -0.02 -12.02
CA TYR A 269 -14.58 -0.44 -13.10
C TYR A 269 -14.98 -1.90 -12.91
N ARG A 270 -16.26 -2.22 -13.09
CA ARG A 270 -16.77 -3.58 -12.96
C ARG A 270 -16.61 -4.30 -14.30
N ARG A 271 -15.61 -5.18 -14.40
CA ARG A 271 -15.41 -6.06 -15.57
C ARG A 271 -16.15 -7.38 -15.36
N ASP A 272 -16.69 -7.94 -16.44
CA ASP A 272 -17.23 -9.30 -16.42
C ASP A 272 -16.11 -10.32 -16.11
N SER A 273 -16.43 -11.32 -15.30
CA SER A 273 -15.55 -12.42 -14.90
C SER A 273 -14.89 -13.16 -16.07
N LYS A 274 -15.51 -13.11 -17.26
CA LYS A 274 -15.01 -13.63 -18.53
C LYS A 274 -13.69 -12.98 -19.00
N TYR A 275 -13.43 -11.73 -18.61
CA TYR A 275 -12.20 -11.01 -18.97
C TYR A 275 -11.07 -11.17 -17.94
N ASN A 276 -11.35 -11.82 -16.80
CA ASN A 276 -10.34 -12.23 -15.82
C ASN A 276 -9.74 -13.59 -16.25
N THR A 277 -8.99 -13.60 -17.35
CA THR A 277 -8.36 -14.81 -17.93
C THR A 277 -7.42 -15.55 -16.96
N ASP A 278 -7.02 -14.89 -15.87
CA ASP A 278 -6.21 -15.46 -14.79
C ASP A 278 -6.88 -16.65 -14.06
N GLY A 279 -8.21 -16.78 -14.11
CA GLY A 279 -8.95 -17.91 -13.51
C GLY A 279 -9.39 -19.00 -14.50
N ILE A 280 -9.60 -18.64 -15.77
CA ILE A 280 -10.24 -19.50 -16.79
C ILE A 280 -9.23 -20.51 -17.37
N MET A 281 -7.94 -20.16 -17.43
CA MET A 281 -6.91 -21.05 -17.98
C MET A 281 -6.71 -22.35 -17.14
N ASN A 282 -7.22 -22.39 -15.91
CA ASN A 282 -7.24 -23.60 -15.08
C ASN A 282 -8.52 -24.43 -15.26
N GLN A 283 -9.63 -23.87 -15.76
CA GLN A 283 -10.91 -24.59 -15.91
C GLN A 283 -11.09 -25.22 -17.30
N GLU A 284 -10.54 -24.63 -18.37
CA GLU A 284 -10.73 -25.15 -19.73
C GLU A 284 -9.90 -26.41 -20.06
N LYS A 285 -8.83 -26.72 -19.30
CA LYS A 285 -8.00 -27.91 -19.57
C LYS A 285 -8.52 -29.22 -18.94
N GLU A 286 -9.68 -29.23 -18.28
CA GLU A 286 -10.28 -30.43 -17.66
C GLU A 286 -11.52 -31.00 -18.38
N ALA A 287 -11.93 -30.47 -19.53
CA ALA A 287 -12.96 -31.12 -20.34
C ALA A 287 -12.37 -32.30 -21.15
N PRO A 288 -12.84 -33.55 -20.97
CA PRO A 288 -12.41 -34.67 -21.81
C PRO A 288 -12.98 -34.51 -23.23
N SER A 289 -12.16 -34.83 -24.23
CA SER A 289 -12.53 -34.86 -25.66
C SER A 289 -13.77 -35.73 -25.94
N PRO A 290 -14.69 -35.33 -26.84
CA PRO A 290 -15.90 -36.09 -27.12
C PRO A 290 -15.60 -37.28 -28.03
N ASP A 291 -15.79 -38.49 -27.50
CA ASP A 291 -15.84 -39.72 -28.29
C ASP A 291 -17.14 -39.78 -29.12
N VAL A 292 -16.95 -40.07 -30.40
CA VAL A 292 -18.00 -40.30 -31.40
C VAL A 292 -18.50 -41.74 -31.28
N ASN A 293 -19.74 -41.94 -30.83
CA ASN A 293 -20.75 -42.84 -31.41
C ASN A 293 -22.01 -42.94 -30.53
N GLY A 294 -23.16 -43.01 -31.21
CA GLY A 294 -24.48 -42.69 -30.68
C GLY A 294 -25.12 -43.67 -29.69
N THR A 295 -26.17 -43.20 -29.00
CA THR A 295 -27.58 -43.54 -29.29
C THR A 295 -28.47 -42.64 -28.42
N ALA A 296 -29.52 -42.10 -29.02
CA ALA A 296 -30.50 -41.21 -28.40
C ALA A 296 -31.14 -41.82 -27.14
N THR A 297 -31.50 -40.99 -26.14
CA THR A 297 -32.83 -40.89 -25.51
C THR A 297 -32.82 -39.78 -24.43
N THR A 298 -33.57 -38.71 -24.72
CA THR A 298 -34.37 -37.89 -23.79
C THR A 298 -33.71 -37.32 -22.52
N THR A 299 -33.45 -36.00 -22.49
CA THR A 299 -33.93 -35.04 -21.46
C THR A 299 -33.50 -33.61 -21.88
N THR A 300 -34.18 -33.04 -22.88
CA THR A 300 -33.99 -31.63 -23.29
C THR A 300 -35.32 -30.91 -23.17
N THR A 301 -35.76 -30.62 -21.94
CA THR A 301 -36.92 -29.73 -21.70
C THR A 301 -36.88 -29.22 -20.26
N LYS A 302 -36.00 -28.26 -19.93
CA LYS A 302 -36.20 -27.39 -18.75
C LYS A 302 -35.37 -26.10 -18.71
N THR A 303 -34.30 -25.94 -19.50
CA THR A 303 -33.44 -24.74 -19.43
C THR A 303 -33.69 -23.67 -20.48
N THR A 304 -34.52 -23.93 -21.51
CA THR A 304 -34.75 -22.95 -22.59
C THR A 304 -35.91 -21.97 -22.31
N LYS A 305 -36.78 -22.27 -21.34
CA LYS A 305 -37.91 -21.37 -20.99
C LYS A 305 -37.56 -20.27 -19.97
N GLU A 306 -36.44 -20.40 -19.27
CA GLU A 306 -35.97 -19.34 -18.36
C GLU A 306 -35.12 -18.29 -19.10
N ALA A 307 -34.41 -18.69 -20.16
CA ALA A 307 -33.62 -17.78 -21.01
C ALA A 307 -34.47 -16.90 -21.95
N GLU A 308 -35.62 -17.40 -22.42
CA GLU A 308 -36.56 -16.60 -23.23
C GLU A 308 -37.44 -15.68 -22.35
N ALA A 309 -37.74 -16.08 -21.10
CA ALA A 309 -38.47 -15.23 -20.15
C ALA A 309 -37.63 -14.07 -19.60
N GLU A 310 -36.31 -14.23 -19.44
CA GLU A 310 -35.40 -13.13 -19.10
C GLU A 310 -35.11 -12.19 -20.28
N SER A 311 -35.20 -12.69 -21.53
CA SER A 311 -35.03 -11.86 -22.73
C SER A 311 -36.26 -11.00 -23.05
N GLU A 312 -37.48 -11.47 -22.75
CA GLU A 312 -38.71 -10.66 -22.94
C GLU A 312 -38.97 -9.71 -21.76
N ALA A 313 -38.58 -10.05 -20.52
CA ALA A 313 -38.65 -9.13 -19.39
C ALA A 313 -37.58 -8.03 -19.40
N ALA A 314 -36.50 -8.20 -20.19
CA ALA A 314 -35.47 -7.19 -20.40
C ALA A 314 -35.78 -6.21 -21.54
N ALA A 315 -36.81 -6.46 -22.35
CA ALA A 315 -37.23 -5.56 -23.43
C ALA A 315 -38.06 -4.37 -22.91
N ASP A 316 -38.75 -4.51 -21.78
CA ASP A 316 -39.55 -3.46 -21.14
C ASP A 316 -38.83 -2.86 -19.93
N GLY A 317 -37.83 -2.02 -20.21
CA GLY A 317 -37.25 -1.15 -19.19
C GLY A 317 -35.75 -0.98 -19.29
N VAL A 318 -35.25 -0.48 -20.42
CA VAL A 318 -33.91 0.14 -20.46
C VAL A 318 -33.90 1.24 -19.39
N PRO A 319 -33.11 1.12 -18.29
CA PRO A 319 -33.01 2.22 -17.34
C PRO A 319 -32.32 3.37 -18.06
N THR A 320 -33.12 4.39 -18.40
CA THR A 320 -32.68 5.60 -19.07
C THR A 320 -31.58 6.25 -18.23
N ARG A 321 -30.34 6.19 -18.73
CA ARG A 321 -29.17 6.84 -18.16
C ARG A 321 -29.45 8.34 -18.00
N ARG A 322 -29.60 8.80 -16.76
CA ARG A 322 -29.75 10.24 -16.48
C ARG A 322 -28.41 10.93 -16.68
N THR A 323 -28.32 11.73 -17.72
CA THR A 323 -27.21 12.63 -18.01
C THR A 323 -27.14 13.74 -16.94
N GLY A 324 -26.17 13.67 -16.03
CA GLY A 324 -25.99 14.72 -15.01
C GLY A 324 -24.97 14.38 -13.91
N PHE A 325 -24.59 15.39 -13.13
CA PHE A 325 -23.74 15.25 -11.94
C PHE A 325 -24.52 14.57 -10.81
N VAL A 326 -24.11 13.39 -10.37
CA VAL A 326 -24.75 12.64 -9.29
C VAL A 326 -23.93 12.79 -8.00
N LEU A 327 -24.48 13.52 -7.02
CA LEU A 327 -23.88 13.72 -5.70
C LEU A 327 -24.16 12.54 -4.74
N PHE A 328 -25.32 11.88 -4.87
CA PHE A 328 -25.69 10.67 -4.13
C PHE A 328 -26.58 9.78 -5.02
N PRO A 329 -26.30 8.47 -5.15
CA PRO A 329 -27.17 7.57 -5.90
C PRO A 329 -28.49 7.41 -5.13
N LYS A 330 -29.63 7.75 -5.76
CA LYS A 330 -30.98 7.57 -5.18
C LYS A 330 -31.46 6.11 -5.17
N THR A 331 -30.70 5.21 -5.78
CA THR A 331 -31.03 3.79 -5.89
C THR A 331 -29.81 2.95 -5.57
N SER A 332 -29.97 1.92 -4.75
CA SER A 332 -28.95 0.90 -4.45
C SER A 332 -28.62 0.00 -5.66
N ALA A 333 -29.05 0.38 -6.86
CA ALA A 333 -28.91 -0.37 -8.09
C ALA A 333 -27.45 -0.45 -8.51
N MET A 334 -27.09 -1.63 -9.00
CA MET A 334 -25.73 -1.94 -9.40
C MET A 334 -25.34 -1.22 -10.68
N GLN A 335 -24.05 -0.89 -10.84
CA GLN A 335 -23.59 -0.37 -12.12
C GLN A 335 -23.77 -1.46 -13.19
N PRO A 336 -24.49 -1.19 -14.30
CA PRO A 336 -24.63 -2.15 -15.38
C PRO A 336 -23.26 -2.43 -16.00
N ILE A 337 -23.00 -3.71 -16.31
CA ILE A 337 -21.84 -4.11 -17.11
C ILE A 337 -22.04 -3.48 -18.48
N GLY A 338 -21.04 -2.75 -18.95
CA GLY A 338 -21.14 -2.11 -20.24
C GLY A 338 -20.84 -3.09 -21.39
N ASP A 339 -21.26 -2.69 -22.57
CA ASP A 339 -20.93 -3.33 -23.84
C ASP A 339 -20.28 -2.29 -24.78
N ALA A 340 -19.73 -2.72 -25.91
CA ALA A 340 -19.12 -1.85 -26.93
C ALA A 340 -19.98 -0.63 -27.36
N ASN A 341 -21.30 -0.72 -27.18
CA ASN A 341 -22.28 0.34 -27.48
C ASN A 341 -22.50 1.34 -26.34
N THR A 342 -21.80 1.25 -25.19
CA THR A 342 -21.98 2.22 -24.11
C THR A 342 -21.38 3.58 -24.48
N PRO A 343 -22.17 4.67 -24.41
CA PRO A 343 -21.64 5.99 -24.75
C PRO A 343 -20.59 6.43 -23.71
N ARG A 344 -19.50 7.05 -24.19
CA ARG A 344 -18.45 7.65 -23.35
C ARG A 344 -19.09 8.62 -22.35
N LYS A 345 -18.69 8.54 -21.07
CA LYS A 345 -19.12 9.49 -20.04
C LYS A 345 -18.69 10.90 -20.42
N THR A 346 -19.65 11.82 -20.42
CA THR A 346 -19.38 13.25 -20.62
C THR A 346 -18.50 13.76 -19.48
N PHE A 347 -17.69 14.80 -19.71
CA PHE A 347 -16.77 15.33 -18.69
C PHE A 347 -17.49 15.60 -17.34
N VAL A 348 -18.70 16.17 -17.38
CA VAL A 348 -19.53 16.44 -16.20
C VAL A 348 -20.06 15.17 -15.52
N GLU A 349 -20.32 14.11 -16.27
CA GLU A 349 -20.75 12.82 -15.74
C GLU A 349 -19.56 12.05 -15.13
N SER A 350 -18.36 12.21 -15.70
CA SER A 350 -17.11 11.69 -15.12
C SER A 350 -16.69 12.40 -13.82
N MET A 351 -17.31 13.55 -13.53
CA MET A 351 -17.15 14.29 -12.27
C MET A 351 -18.06 13.79 -11.13
N SER A 352 -18.95 12.81 -11.36
CA SER A 352 -19.81 12.29 -10.29
C SER A 352 -18.99 11.73 -9.13
N LEU A 353 -19.43 12.03 -7.90
CA LEU A 353 -18.76 11.61 -6.67
C LEU A 353 -18.96 10.11 -6.37
N PHE A 354 -20.08 9.56 -6.83
CA PHE A 354 -20.44 8.16 -6.68
C PHE A 354 -20.89 7.61 -8.03
N ASP A 355 -20.39 6.43 -8.34
CA ASP A 355 -20.62 5.76 -9.62
C ASP A 355 -21.24 4.37 -9.36
N GLY A 356 -22.44 4.39 -8.76
CA GLY A 356 -23.21 3.19 -8.41
C GLY A 356 -22.51 2.23 -7.42
N ARG A 357 -23.17 1.09 -7.14
CA ARG A 357 -22.58 0.00 -6.35
C ARG A 357 -21.82 -0.96 -7.27
N LYS A 358 -20.54 -1.26 -6.97
CA LYS A 358 -19.66 -2.08 -7.82
C LYS A 358 -19.61 -3.55 -7.44
N THR A 359 -19.89 -3.88 -6.17
CA THR A 359 -19.81 -5.25 -5.63
C THR A 359 -21.13 -5.67 -4.96
N HIS A 360 -21.53 -6.93 -5.16
CA HIS A 360 -22.75 -7.52 -4.55
C HIS A 360 -22.62 -7.70 -3.03
N GLU A 361 -21.40 -7.63 -2.51
CA GLU A 361 -21.06 -7.95 -1.12
C GLU A 361 -21.51 -6.87 -0.14
N ARG A 362 -21.89 -7.29 1.07
CA ARG A 362 -22.34 -6.40 2.14
C ARG A 362 -21.14 -5.70 2.78
N TYR A 363 -21.26 -4.41 3.06
CA TYR A 363 -20.19 -3.60 3.68
C TYR A 363 -19.61 -4.24 4.95
N TRP A 364 -20.47 -4.74 5.83
CA TRP A 364 -20.06 -5.38 7.08
C TRP A 364 -19.29 -6.69 6.90
N VAL A 365 -19.61 -7.46 5.85
CA VAL A 365 -18.88 -8.68 5.52
C VAL A 365 -17.47 -8.29 5.09
N LEU A 366 -17.37 -7.34 4.16
CA LEU A 366 -16.11 -6.83 3.63
C LEU A 366 -15.22 -6.16 4.68
N PHE A 367 -15.84 -5.53 5.68
CA PHE A 367 -15.18 -4.96 6.85
C PHE A 367 -14.57 -6.02 7.78
N LEU A 368 -15.24 -7.16 7.97
CA LEU A 368 -14.78 -8.22 8.89
C LEU A 368 -13.86 -9.25 8.23
N ARG A 369 -13.87 -9.38 6.89
CA ARG A 369 -13.03 -10.33 6.14
C ARG A 369 -11.52 -10.28 6.43
N PRO A 370 -10.88 -9.13 6.71
CA PRO A 370 -9.45 -9.10 7.00
C PRO A 370 -9.06 -9.83 8.31
N PHE A 371 -9.95 -9.93 9.30
CA PHE A 371 -9.61 -10.53 10.60
C PHE A 371 -9.44 -12.06 10.55
N PRO A 372 -10.33 -12.84 9.91
CA PRO A 372 -10.11 -14.28 9.71
C PRO A 372 -8.82 -14.60 8.93
N LEU A 373 -8.37 -13.70 8.04
CA LEU A 373 -7.14 -13.93 7.26
C LEU A 373 -5.87 -13.92 8.11
N ILE A 374 -5.91 -13.34 9.33
CA ILE A 374 -4.81 -13.46 10.30
C ILE A 374 -4.54 -14.92 10.66
N LEU A 375 -5.52 -15.82 10.56
CA LEU A 375 -5.29 -17.25 10.85
C LEU A 375 -4.37 -17.92 9.82
N ASN A 376 -4.20 -17.32 8.64
CA ASN A 376 -3.34 -17.87 7.60
C ASN A 376 -1.88 -17.42 7.78
N PRO A 377 -0.92 -18.37 7.93
CA PRO A 377 0.48 -18.08 8.14
C PRO A 377 1.12 -17.18 7.07
N ALA A 378 0.63 -17.23 5.83
CA ALA A 378 1.13 -16.36 4.75
C ALA A 378 0.85 -14.87 5.02
N PHE A 379 -0.34 -14.56 5.54
CA PHE A 379 -0.70 -13.18 5.92
C PHE A 379 -0.03 -12.75 7.21
N ILE A 380 0.15 -13.64 8.19
CA ILE A 380 0.95 -13.35 9.39
C ILE A 380 2.38 -12.97 8.98
N TRP A 381 2.99 -13.77 8.11
CA TRP A 381 4.35 -13.52 7.63
C TRP A 381 4.44 -12.17 6.91
N SER A 382 3.50 -11.86 6.00
CA SER A 382 3.52 -10.58 5.27
C SER A 382 3.32 -9.38 6.20
N CYS A 383 2.45 -9.51 7.21
CA CYS A 383 2.26 -8.48 8.23
C CYS A 383 3.51 -8.29 9.08
N LEU A 384 4.14 -9.37 9.56
CA LEU A 384 5.36 -9.32 10.36
C LEU A 384 6.51 -8.71 9.57
N ILE A 385 6.78 -9.17 8.35
CA ILE A 385 7.93 -8.69 7.58
C ILE A 385 7.78 -7.20 7.21
N GLN A 386 6.58 -6.77 6.81
CA GLN A 386 6.34 -5.39 6.38
C GLN A 386 6.17 -4.44 7.58
N GLY A 387 5.35 -4.82 8.56
CA GLY A 387 5.06 -3.97 9.72
C GLY A 387 6.27 -3.78 10.61
N THR A 388 7.06 -4.84 10.82
CA THR A 388 8.24 -4.79 11.69
C THR A 388 9.34 -3.94 11.05
N MET A 389 9.59 -4.11 9.74
CA MET A 389 10.56 -3.28 9.02
C MET A 389 10.22 -1.80 9.03
N ILE A 390 8.97 -1.44 8.67
CA ILE A 390 8.58 -0.03 8.68
C ILE A 390 8.60 0.52 10.11
N GLY A 391 8.21 -0.28 11.09
CA GLY A 391 8.28 0.07 12.51
C GLY A 391 9.72 0.39 12.95
N TRP A 392 10.71 -0.39 12.54
CA TRP A 392 12.13 -0.10 12.85
C TRP A 392 12.64 1.18 12.19
N THR A 393 12.21 1.46 10.96
CA THR A 393 12.58 2.70 10.30
C THR A 393 12.00 3.92 11.02
N ILE A 394 10.74 3.83 11.47
CA ILE A 394 10.09 4.88 12.29
C ILE A 394 10.79 4.99 13.65
N PHE A 395 11.16 3.87 14.27
CA PHE A 395 11.91 3.84 15.53
C PHE A 395 13.21 4.62 15.42
N ILE A 396 14.03 4.31 14.40
CA ILE A 396 15.28 5.04 14.13
C ILE A 396 14.99 6.51 13.89
N GLY A 397 13.97 6.84 13.09
CA GLY A 397 13.61 8.23 12.81
C GLY A 397 13.30 9.05 14.07
N VAL A 398 12.54 8.48 15.02
CA VAL A 398 12.24 9.14 16.29
C VAL A 398 13.50 9.34 17.13
N ILE A 399 14.41 8.35 17.13
CA ILE A 399 15.62 8.36 17.95
C ILE A 399 16.71 9.28 17.37
N VAL A 400 16.83 9.39 16.05
CA VAL A 400 17.80 10.25 15.36
C VAL A 400 17.71 11.69 15.84
N ALA A 401 16.50 12.19 16.12
CA ALA A 401 16.30 13.52 16.70
C ALA A 401 17.04 13.68 18.04
N VAL A 402 17.04 12.67 18.90
CA VAL A 402 17.73 12.73 20.20
C VAL A 402 19.24 12.57 20.06
N ILE A 403 19.72 11.73 19.14
CA ILE A 403 21.16 11.49 18.92
C ILE A 403 21.88 12.77 18.47
N PHE A 404 21.30 13.49 17.50
CA PHE A 404 21.99 14.63 16.87
C PHE A 404 21.70 15.97 17.54
N ILE A 405 20.51 16.13 18.11
CA ILE A 405 20.16 17.36 18.83
C ILE A 405 20.67 17.31 20.28
N GLY A 406 20.79 16.12 20.87
CA GLY A 406 21.39 15.90 22.19
C GLY A 406 22.92 16.04 22.21
N PRO A 407 23.54 15.89 23.38
CA PRO A 407 24.99 15.76 23.51
C PRO A 407 25.49 14.57 22.68
N PRO A 408 26.58 14.66 21.91
CA PRO A 408 27.63 15.70 21.91
C PRO A 408 27.51 16.78 20.81
N PHE A 409 26.58 16.65 19.85
CA PHE A 409 26.58 17.48 18.63
C PHE A 409 25.78 18.78 18.75
N PHE A 410 24.73 18.80 19.58
CA PHE A 410 23.84 19.96 19.74
C PHE A 410 23.43 20.59 18.40
N TRP A 411 23.11 19.76 17.40
CA TRP A 411 22.74 20.25 16.10
C TRP A 411 21.37 20.90 16.14
N GLY A 412 21.26 22.06 15.48
CA GLY A 412 19.97 22.69 15.23
C GLY A 412 19.07 21.83 14.32
N GLU A 413 17.82 22.26 14.22
CA GLU A 413 16.77 21.59 13.44
C GLU A 413 17.14 21.42 11.97
N GLU A 414 17.83 22.40 11.37
CA GLU A 414 18.25 22.36 9.97
C GLU A 414 19.21 21.19 9.70
N LYS A 415 20.28 21.08 10.49
CA LYS A 415 21.26 19.99 10.35
C LYS A 415 20.65 18.63 10.67
N THR A 416 19.72 18.58 11.63
CA THR A 416 18.98 17.35 11.94
C THR A 416 18.06 16.94 10.79
N GLY A 417 17.38 17.90 10.15
CA GLY A 417 16.60 17.63 8.94
C GLY A 417 17.46 17.03 7.82
N PHE A 418 18.70 17.52 7.62
CA PHE A 418 19.60 16.99 6.60
C PHE A 418 20.05 15.54 6.85
N THR A 419 19.95 15.02 8.07
CA THR A 419 20.21 13.59 8.33
C THR A 419 19.26 12.67 7.57
N TYR A 420 18.06 13.15 7.21
CA TYR A 420 17.07 12.42 6.43
C TYR A 420 17.38 12.31 4.93
N VAL A 421 18.44 12.96 4.44
CA VAL A 421 18.93 12.74 3.08
C VAL A 421 19.43 11.30 2.90
N ALA A 422 20.04 10.72 3.95
CA ALA A 422 20.50 9.33 3.94
C ALA A 422 19.36 8.31 3.71
N PRO A 423 18.29 8.26 4.53
CA PRO A 423 17.18 7.34 4.30
C PRO A 423 16.44 7.62 2.98
N PHE A 424 16.39 8.88 2.50
CA PHE A 424 15.85 9.17 1.17
C PHE A 424 16.66 8.49 0.05
N LEU A 425 17.99 8.63 0.06
CA LEU A 425 18.87 7.93 -0.89
C LEU A 425 18.76 6.41 -0.74
N GLY A 426 18.66 5.92 0.49
CA GLY A 426 18.41 4.52 0.81
C GLY A 426 17.13 3.98 0.17
N ALA A 427 16.02 4.73 0.28
CA ALA A 427 14.76 4.37 -0.35
C ALA A 427 14.88 4.31 -1.88
N VAL A 428 15.49 5.32 -2.51
CA VAL A 428 15.70 5.35 -3.97
C VAL A 428 16.52 4.15 -4.45
N LEU A 429 17.64 3.84 -3.78
CA LEU A 429 18.47 2.69 -4.09
C LEU A 429 17.73 1.37 -3.87
N GLY A 430 16.98 1.25 -2.77
CA GLY A 430 16.13 0.09 -2.48
C GLY A 430 15.08 -0.15 -3.57
N PHE A 431 14.48 0.91 -4.11
CA PHE A 431 13.54 0.80 -5.23
C PHE A 431 14.21 0.34 -6.53
N ILE A 432 15.37 0.89 -6.85
CA ILE A 432 16.13 0.49 -8.05
C ILE A 432 16.51 -0.98 -7.94
N ILE A 433 17.05 -1.41 -6.80
CA ILE A 433 17.46 -2.80 -6.56
C ILE A 433 16.23 -3.73 -6.60
N SER A 434 15.15 -3.36 -5.92
CA SER A 434 13.91 -4.16 -5.91
C SER A 434 13.31 -4.31 -7.30
N GLY A 435 13.23 -3.22 -8.08
CA GLY A 435 12.74 -3.26 -9.47
C GLY A 435 13.62 -4.10 -10.40
N LEU A 436 14.95 -3.99 -10.28
CA LEU A 436 15.91 -4.75 -11.09
C LEU A 436 15.95 -6.24 -10.71
N LEU A 437 15.67 -6.59 -9.45
CA LEU A 437 15.68 -7.98 -8.99
C LEU A 437 14.32 -8.65 -9.10
N ALA A 438 13.21 -7.94 -8.95
CA ALA A 438 11.92 -8.58 -8.69
C ALA A 438 11.38 -9.43 -9.84
N ASP A 439 11.43 -8.92 -11.07
CA ASP A 439 10.93 -9.64 -12.25
C ASP A 439 11.98 -10.56 -12.88
N PRO A 440 13.27 -10.17 -12.99
CA PRO A 440 14.29 -11.06 -13.54
C PRO A 440 14.56 -12.30 -12.69
N THR A 441 14.58 -12.19 -11.36
CA THR A 441 14.79 -13.37 -10.49
C THR A 441 13.64 -14.37 -10.62
N ALA A 442 12.41 -13.86 -10.65
CA ALA A 442 11.22 -14.66 -10.87
C ALA A 442 11.24 -15.37 -12.22
N ARG A 443 11.53 -14.65 -13.32
CA ARG A 443 11.66 -15.24 -14.67
C ARG A 443 12.77 -16.29 -14.76
N MET A 444 13.91 -16.03 -14.13
CA MET A 444 15.04 -16.96 -14.11
C MET A 444 14.68 -18.25 -13.38
N LEU A 445 13.99 -18.17 -12.25
CA LEU A 445 13.52 -19.33 -11.49
C LEU A 445 12.44 -20.09 -12.26
N THR A 446 11.51 -19.40 -12.94
CA THR A 446 10.52 -20.03 -13.81
C THR A 446 11.16 -20.78 -14.98
N ARG A 447 12.16 -20.19 -15.65
CA ARG A 447 12.93 -20.87 -16.71
C ARG A 447 13.63 -22.12 -16.18
N ARG A 448 14.18 -22.05 -14.97
CA ARG A 448 14.81 -23.20 -14.29
C ARG A 448 13.79 -24.22 -13.76
N ASN A 449 12.52 -23.86 -13.63
CA ASN A 449 11.45 -24.74 -13.16
C ASN A 449 10.56 -25.25 -14.32
N ASN A 450 11.15 -25.55 -15.47
CA ASN A 450 10.44 -26.08 -16.64
C ASN A 450 9.22 -25.24 -17.06
N GLY A 451 9.29 -23.90 -16.91
CA GLY A 451 8.21 -22.99 -17.32
C GLY A 451 7.07 -22.80 -16.31
N ILE A 452 7.12 -23.46 -15.15
CA ILE A 452 6.10 -23.35 -14.10
C ILE A 452 6.45 -22.20 -13.14
N TYR A 453 5.58 -21.19 -13.08
CA TYR A 453 5.70 -20.06 -12.16
C TYR A 453 5.02 -20.39 -10.83
N GLU A 454 5.79 -20.24 -9.75
CA GLU A 454 5.31 -20.37 -8.38
C GLU A 454 5.51 -19.03 -7.66
N PRO A 455 4.46 -18.47 -7.00
CA PRO A 455 4.55 -17.21 -6.25
C PRO A 455 5.67 -17.17 -5.20
N GLU A 456 6.07 -18.34 -4.68
CA GLU A 456 7.18 -18.51 -3.75
C GLU A 456 8.49 -17.96 -4.29
N PHE A 457 8.70 -17.91 -5.61
CA PHE A 457 9.90 -17.33 -6.21
C PHE A 457 10.11 -15.85 -5.84
N ARG A 458 9.03 -15.12 -5.48
CA ARG A 458 9.12 -13.75 -4.97
C ARG A 458 9.80 -13.68 -3.59
N LEU A 459 9.77 -14.75 -2.80
CA LEU A 459 10.41 -14.80 -1.48
C LEU A 459 11.95 -14.75 -1.56
N VAL A 460 12.56 -15.02 -2.73
CA VAL A 460 14.01 -14.85 -2.93
C VAL A 460 14.44 -13.40 -2.71
N LEU A 461 13.57 -12.42 -2.94
CA LEU A 461 13.84 -11.00 -2.65
C LEU A 461 14.04 -10.72 -1.15
N VAL A 462 13.67 -11.65 -0.26
CA VAL A 462 13.91 -11.51 1.18
C VAL A 462 15.40 -11.72 1.52
N LEU A 463 16.17 -12.42 0.68
CA LEU A 463 17.62 -12.60 0.89
C LEU A 463 18.40 -11.27 0.79
N PRO A 464 18.32 -10.48 -0.29
CA PRO A 464 18.99 -9.19 -0.34
C PRO A 464 18.49 -8.24 0.75
N MET A 465 17.20 -8.28 1.07
CA MET A 465 16.62 -7.56 2.20
C MET A 465 17.28 -7.93 3.53
N LEU A 466 17.46 -9.23 3.81
CA LEU A 466 18.09 -9.73 5.03
C LEU A 466 19.51 -9.19 5.18
N VAL A 467 20.26 -9.14 4.08
CA VAL A 467 21.63 -8.60 4.07
C VAL A 467 21.62 -7.10 4.32
N THR A 468 20.84 -6.32 3.57
CA THR A 468 20.85 -4.86 3.68
C THR A 468 20.27 -4.38 5.01
N ALA A 469 19.18 -4.99 5.46
CA ALA A 469 18.56 -4.62 6.73
C ALA A 469 19.33 -5.13 7.95
N GLY A 470 19.95 -6.32 7.87
CA GLY A 470 20.83 -6.82 8.91
C GLY A 470 22.04 -5.88 9.10
N ILE A 471 22.74 -5.55 8.01
CA ILE A 471 23.85 -4.60 8.04
C ILE A 471 23.39 -3.22 8.54
N GLY A 472 22.22 -2.75 8.08
CA GLY A 472 21.65 -1.47 8.49
C GLY A 472 21.33 -1.39 9.98
N LEU A 473 20.57 -2.35 10.53
CA LEU A 473 20.14 -2.33 11.93
C LEU A 473 21.29 -2.62 12.91
N TYR A 474 22.10 -3.65 12.64
CA TYR A 474 23.26 -3.94 13.49
C TYR A 474 24.31 -2.82 13.41
N GLY A 475 24.57 -2.33 12.20
CA GLY A 475 25.51 -1.25 11.95
C GLY A 475 25.08 0.04 12.64
N PHE A 476 23.80 0.43 12.54
CA PHE A 476 23.28 1.61 13.21
C PHE A 476 23.40 1.52 14.73
N GLY A 477 23.08 0.36 15.33
CA GLY A 477 23.19 0.15 16.78
C GLY A 477 24.62 0.28 17.32
N ILE A 478 25.59 -0.37 16.65
CA ILE A 478 27.00 -0.36 17.07
C ILE A 478 27.62 1.02 16.88
N THR A 479 27.28 1.68 15.79
CA THR A 479 27.92 2.96 15.42
C THR A 479 27.31 4.13 16.17
N SER A 480 26.02 4.10 16.50
CA SER A 480 25.36 5.14 17.29
C SER A 480 25.87 5.20 18.74
N ASP A 481 26.18 4.05 19.34
CA ASP A 481 26.74 3.99 20.69
C ASP A 481 28.17 4.58 20.72
N ARG A 482 28.98 4.22 19.72
CA ARG A 482 30.37 4.71 19.57
C ARG A 482 30.48 6.11 18.99
N LEU A 483 29.37 6.68 18.51
CA LEU A 483 29.28 8.06 18.09
C LEU A 483 29.43 9.01 19.31
N LEU A 484 28.85 8.64 20.45
CA LEU A 484 29.01 9.36 21.73
C LEU A 484 30.46 9.30 22.25
N SER A 485 31.19 8.24 21.91
CA SER A 485 32.60 8.04 22.28
C SER A 485 33.60 8.75 21.35
N GLY A 486 33.13 9.38 20.26
CA GLY A 486 33.98 10.07 19.28
C GLY A 486 34.75 9.16 18.31
N ALA A 487 34.47 7.85 18.26
CA ALA A 487 35.23 6.90 17.46
C ALA A 487 34.86 6.89 15.97
N TYR A 488 33.65 7.35 15.61
CA TYR A 488 33.16 7.38 14.24
C TYR A 488 32.57 8.75 13.88
N SER A 489 32.67 9.12 12.60
CA SER A 489 32.01 10.31 12.06
C SER A 489 30.51 10.09 11.93
N TYR A 490 29.73 11.17 12.03
CA TYR A 490 28.27 11.18 11.89
C TYR A 490 27.75 10.52 10.60
N LEU A 491 28.57 10.48 9.55
CA LEU A 491 28.22 9.86 8.27
C LEU A 491 28.00 8.35 8.40
N VAL A 492 28.72 7.67 9.29
CA VAL A 492 28.71 6.21 9.36
C VAL A 492 27.33 5.68 9.83
N PRO A 493 26.76 6.12 10.97
CA PRO A 493 25.39 5.76 11.34
C PRO A 493 24.35 6.11 10.26
N LEU A 494 24.52 7.25 9.58
CA LEU A 494 23.59 7.66 8.52
C LEU A 494 23.65 6.73 7.30
N THR A 495 24.83 6.22 6.91
CA THR A 495 24.93 5.22 5.84
C THR A 495 24.25 3.91 6.21
N PHE A 496 24.32 3.48 7.47
CA PHE A 496 23.58 2.31 7.94
C PHE A 496 22.07 2.54 7.98
N PHE A 497 21.64 3.75 8.34
CA PHE A 497 20.23 4.13 8.24
C PHE A 497 19.73 4.09 6.79
N ALA A 498 20.53 4.55 5.82
CA ALA A 498 20.20 4.43 4.40
C ALA A 498 20.06 2.97 3.95
N LEU A 499 20.95 2.08 4.41
CA LEU A 499 20.88 0.64 4.09
C LEU A 499 19.65 -0.04 4.72
N GLU A 500 19.28 0.34 5.93
CA GLU A 500 18.08 -0.12 6.62
C GLU A 500 16.81 0.24 5.83
N VAL A 501 16.67 1.51 5.42
CA VAL A 501 15.54 1.96 4.57
C VAL A 501 15.54 1.29 3.21
N GLY A 502 16.71 1.06 2.60
CA GLY A 502 16.82 0.28 1.37
C GLY A 502 16.29 -1.15 1.53
N GLY A 503 16.62 -1.80 2.65
CA GLY A 503 16.08 -3.11 3.03
C GLY A 503 14.58 -3.10 3.28
N MET A 504 14.06 -2.08 3.96
CA MET A 504 12.62 -1.89 4.17
C MET A 504 11.88 -1.85 2.82
N VAL A 505 12.35 -1.08 1.85
CA VAL A 505 11.73 -0.98 0.52
C VAL A 505 11.73 -2.34 -0.21
N ILE A 506 12.86 -3.04 -0.24
CA ILE A 506 12.94 -4.36 -0.88
C ILE A 506 11.96 -5.34 -0.22
N GLY A 507 11.91 -5.35 1.11
CA GLY A 507 11.03 -6.24 1.87
C GLY A 507 9.54 -5.94 1.69
N THR A 508 9.17 -4.67 1.67
CA THR A 508 7.78 -4.24 1.44
C THR A 508 7.28 -4.64 0.06
N VAL A 509 8.14 -4.54 -0.97
CA VAL A 509 7.80 -4.97 -2.33
C VAL A 509 7.70 -6.50 -2.40
N ALA A 510 8.64 -7.23 -1.81
CA ALA A 510 8.64 -8.69 -1.79
C ALA A 510 7.37 -9.27 -1.15
N SER A 511 6.98 -8.77 0.03
CA SER A 511 5.79 -9.23 0.74
C SER A 511 4.50 -8.87 0.01
N SER A 512 4.43 -7.65 -0.56
CA SER A 512 3.26 -7.21 -1.32
C SER A 512 3.05 -8.03 -2.59
N LEU A 513 4.13 -8.28 -3.36
CA LEU A 513 4.06 -9.08 -4.58
C LEU A 513 3.68 -10.53 -4.29
N TYR A 514 4.21 -11.11 -3.22
CA TYR A 514 3.86 -12.47 -2.81
C TYR A 514 2.35 -12.60 -2.52
N ILE A 515 1.75 -11.67 -1.75
CA ILE A 515 0.31 -11.71 -1.46
C ILE A 515 -0.54 -11.54 -2.73
N VAL A 516 -0.15 -10.63 -3.62
CA VAL A 516 -0.85 -10.42 -4.90
C VAL A 516 -0.82 -11.68 -5.76
N ASP A 517 0.33 -12.35 -5.86
CA ASP A 517 0.50 -13.50 -6.72
C ASP A 517 -0.09 -14.79 -6.11
N ALA A 518 0.02 -14.96 -4.78
CA ALA A 518 -0.45 -16.15 -4.06
C ALA A 518 -1.95 -16.13 -3.75
N TYR A 519 -2.53 -14.97 -3.47
CA TYR A 519 -3.91 -14.79 -3.00
C TYR A 519 -4.63 -13.69 -3.79
N ARG A 520 -4.73 -13.85 -5.11
CA ARG A 520 -5.32 -12.87 -6.03
C ARG A 520 -6.72 -12.40 -5.62
N ASP A 521 -7.58 -13.33 -5.21
CA ASP A 521 -8.97 -13.02 -4.82
C ASP A 521 -9.05 -12.26 -3.49
N LEU A 522 -8.07 -12.46 -2.60
CA LEU A 522 -8.02 -11.91 -1.24
C LEU A 522 -6.98 -10.80 -1.08
N THR A 523 -6.47 -10.28 -2.20
CA THR A 523 -5.32 -9.39 -2.21
C THR A 523 -5.59 -8.09 -1.46
N VAL A 524 -6.77 -7.48 -1.62
CA VAL A 524 -7.03 -6.19 -0.96
C VAL A 524 -7.43 -6.37 0.50
N GLU A 525 -8.09 -7.46 0.89
CA GLU A 525 -8.26 -7.82 2.30
C GLU A 525 -6.89 -8.01 2.97
N GLY A 526 -5.96 -8.68 2.27
CA GLY A 526 -4.56 -8.82 2.66
C GLY A 526 -3.84 -7.50 2.86
N PHE A 527 -3.93 -6.59 1.90
CA PHE A 527 -3.33 -5.26 2.01
C PHE A 527 -3.95 -4.44 3.15
N THR A 528 -5.26 -4.56 3.37
CA THR A 528 -5.93 -3.91 4.50
C THR A 528 -5.31 -4.39 5.81
N LEU A 529 -5.15 -5.70 5.97
CA LEU A 529 -4.56 -6.29 7.17
C LEU A 529 -3.11 -5.84 7.38
N MET A 530 -2.30 -5.83 6.31
CA MET A 530 -0.89 -5.40 6.37
C MET A 530 -0.77 -3.93 6.81
N ILE A 531 -1.65 -3.04 6.31
CA ILE A 531 -1.67 -1.63 6.68
C ILE A 531 -2.09 -1.44 8.14
N ILE A 532 -3.11 -2.16 8.60
CA ILE A 532 -3.55 -2.13 10.01
C ILE A 532 -2.39 -2.53 10.92
N PHE A 533 -1.76 -3.67 10.63
CA PHE A 533 -0.67 -4.19 11.45
C PHE A 533 0.52 -3.22 11.46
N LYS A 534 0.98 -2.73 10.31
CA LYS A 534 2.04 -1.72 10.19
C LYS A 534 1.77 -0.50 11.08
N ASN A 535 0.58 0.09 10.94
CA ASN A 535 0.26 1.36 11.59
C ASN A 535 0.04 1.21 13.11
N VAL A 536 -0.59 0.12 13.56
CA VAL A 536 -0.75 -0.19 14.98
C VAL A 536 0.59 -0.55 15.63
N PHE A 537 1.40 -1.38 14.97
CA PHE A 537 2.73 -1.75 15.46
C PHE A 537 3.64 -0.52 15.61
N SER A 538 3.67 0.33 14.58
CA SER A 538 4.47 1.56 14.60
C SER A 538 4.00 2.55 15.66
N CYS A 539 2.69 2.62 15.92
CA CYS A 539 2.11 3.42 17.00
C CYS A 539 2.59 2.95 18.38
N VAL A 540 2.46 1.65 18.68
CA VAL A 540 2.92 1.07 19.95
C VAL A 540 4.40 1.33 20.15
N LEU A 541 5.20 1.07 19.11
CA LEU A 541 6.63 1.27 19.15
C LEU A 541 7.00 2.74 19.45
N THR A 542 6.27 3.69 18.88
CA THR A 542 6.52 5.13 19.10
C THR A 542 6.24 5.55 20.54
N PHE A 543 5.26 4.93 21.23
CA PHE A 543 4.97 5.24 22.64
C PHE A 543 5.99 4.72 23.63
N TYR A 544 6.76 3.69 23.27
CA TYR A 544 7.78 3.10 24.13
C TYR A 544 9.21 3.38 23.64
N ALA A 545 9.36 4.12 22.54
CA ALA A 545 10.62 4.22 21.83
C ALA A 545 11.76 4.77 22.71
N TYR A 546 11.53 5.92 23.35
CA TYR A 546 12.57 6.54 24.17
C TYR A 546 12.82 5.80 25.49
N ASP A 547 11.77 5.35 26.18
CA ASP A 547 11.92 4.60 27.43
C ASP A 547 12.75 3.33 27.22
N TRP A 548 12.59 2.67 26.06
CA TRP A 548 13.35 1.49 25.73
C TRP A 548 14.84 1.80 25.53
N VAL A 549 15.17 2.88 24.81
CA VAL A 549 16.55 3.31 24.56
C VAL A 549 17.21 3.83 25.84
N ILE A 550 16.50 4.64 26.63
CA ILE A 550 17.01 5.22 27.88
C ILE A 550 17.27 4.12 28.92
N GLY A 551 16.37 3.13 29.04
CA GLY A 551 16.51 2.04 30.01
C GLY A 551 17.47 0.93 29.57
N GLY A 552 17.52 0.61 28.27
CA GLY A 552 18.30 -0.51 27.74
C GLY A 552 19.68 -0.15 27.18
N GLY A 553 19.89 1.13 26.84
CA GLY A 553 21.06 1.60 26.11
C GLY A 553 20.95 1.34 24.59
N PHE A 554 21.52 2.24 23.79
CA PHE A 554 21.42 2.21 22.33
C PHE A 554 21.87 0.86 21.74
N GLN A 555 23.09 0.42 22.06
CA GLN A 555 23.64 -0.80 21.47
C GLN A 555 22.76 -2.03 21.75
N LYS A 556 22.36 -2.26 23.01
CA LYS A 556 21.59 -3.47 23.37
C LYS A 556 20.22 -3.48 22.71
N VAL A 557 19.52 -2.34 22.69
CA VAL A 557 18.20 -2.24 22.07
C VAL A 557 18.26 -2.51 20.57
N PHE A 558 19.20 -1.89 19.86
CA PHE A 558 19.35 -2.12 18.42
C PHE A 558 19.83 -3.54 18.08
N MET A 559 20.65 -4.17 18.92
CA MET A 559 21.03 -5.59 18.75
C MET A 559 19.81 -6.51 18.89
N ILE A 560 18.91 -6.24 19.84
CA ILE A 560 17.66 -7.01 20.03
C ILE A 560 16.74 -6.82 18.82
N VAL A 561 16.54 -5.57 18.40
CA VAL A 561 15.71 -5.22 17.23
C VAL A 561 16.23 -5.89 15.96
N ALA A 562 17.54 -5.82 15.71
CA ALA A 562 18.18 -6.46 14.56
C ALA A 562 18.04 -7.99 14.63
N SER A 563 18.25 -8.60 15.80
CA SER A 563 18.10 -10.05 15.98
C SER A 563 16.66 -10.52 15.73
N LEU A 564 15.69 -9.75 16.22
CA LEU A 564 14.27 -10.01 15.99
C LEU A 564 13.94 -9.94 14.50
N GLN A 565 14.45 -8.92 13.80
CA GLN A 565 14.24 -8.77 12.36
C GLN A 565 14.85 -9.94 11.56
N MET A 566 16.05 -10.38 11.93
CA MET A 566 16.68 -11.55 11.31
C MET A 566 15.87 -12.83 11.56
N GLY A 567 15.34 -13.01 12.77
CA GLY A 567 14.44 -14.12 13.09
C GLY A 567 13.18 -14.11 12.22
N ILE A 568 12.58 -12.94 11.99
CA ILE A 568 11.41 -12.81 11.10
C ILE A 568 11.78 -13.15 9.65
N CYS A 569 12.98 -12.77 9.18
CA CYS A 569 13.43 -13.15 7.84
C CYS A 569 13.68 -14.65 7.72
N VAL A 570 14.11 -15.33 8.79
CA VAL A 570 14.26 -16.79 8.81
C VAL A 570 12.92 -17.51 8.70
N LEU A 571 11.81 -16.91 9.18
CA LEU A 571 10.46 -17.45 8.97
C LEU A 571 10.06 -17.55 7.49
N THR A 572 10.78 -16.89 6.59
CA THR A 572 10.61 -17.07 5.13
C THR A 572 11.02 -18.47 4.67
N ILE A 573 11.95 -19.15 5.34
CA ILE A 573 12.42 -20.50 4.95
C ILE A 573 11.28 -21.54 5.09
N PRO A 574 10.57 -21.64 6.24
CA PRO A 574 9.38 -22.48 6.33
C PRO A 574 8.32 -22.14 5.28
N LEU A 575 8.10 -20.85 4.99
CA LEU A 575 7.13 -20.42 3.98
C LEU A 575 7.56 -20.83 2.57
N TRP A 576 8.86 -20.82 2.26
CA TRP A 576 9.40 -21.34 1.01
C TRP A 576 9.12 -22.84 0.85
N ILE A 577 9.42 -23.63 1.89
CA ILE A 577 9.31 -25.09 1.83
C ILE A 577 7.84 -25.55 1.83
N PHE A 578 7.00 -24.95 2.69
CA PHE A 578 5.62 -25.36 2.92
C PHE A 578 4.57 -24.48 2.23
N GLY A 579 4.96 -23.40 1.56
CA GLY A 579 4.04 -22.41 0.97
C GLY A 579 2.98 -23.03 0.08
N LYS A 580 3.38 -23.94 -0.81
CA LYS A 580 2.46 -24.64 -1.71
C LYS A 580 1.45 -25.52 -0.98
N ARG A 581 1.84 -26.13 0.15
CA ARG A 581 0.93 -26.91 1.02
C ARG A 581 -0.04 -26.01 1.78
N ILE A 582 0.44 -24.88 2.28
CA ILE A 582 -0.39 -23.89 2.98
C ILE A 582 -1.46 -23.36 2.02
N ARG A 583 -1.08 -23.00 0.78
CA ARG A 583 -2.02 -22.56 -0.26
C ARG A 583 -3.06 -23.62 -0.60
N ALA A 584 -2.63 -24.87 -0.81
CA ALA A 584 -3.55 -25.96 -1.08
C ALA A 584 -4.52 -26.25 0.09
N PHE A 585 -4.04 -26.14 1.33
CA PHE A 585 -4.88 -26.30 2.52
C PHE A 585 -5.95 -25.21 2.62
N TYR A 586 -5.60 -23.95 2.38
CA TYR A 586 -6.56 -22.84 2.41
C TYR A 586 -7.49 -22.78 1.20
N ALA A 587 -7.08 -23.35 0.05
CA ALA A 587 -7.97 -23.56 -1.08
C ALA A 587 -9.05 -24.60 -0.76
N ARG A 588 -8.70 -25.65 0.00
CA ARG A 588 -9.64 -26.69 0.46
C ARG A 588 -10.54 -26.24 1.61
N ASN A 589 -9.96 -25.52 2.56
CA ASN A 589 -10.64 -25.01 3.74
C ASN A 589 -10.82 -23.50 3.60
N ASP A 590 -11.83 -23.09 2.84
CA ASP A 590 -12.16 -21.68 2.65
C ASP A 590 -12.57 -21.08 4.01
N LEU A 591 -11.62 -20.38 4.65
CA LEU A 591 -11.82 -19.72 5.95
C LEU A 591 -12.98 -18.71 5.90
N LEU A 592 -13.24 -18.12 4.74
CA LEU A 592 -14.32 -17.14 4.59
C LEU A 592 -15.67 -17.83 4.51
N ALA A 593 -15.76 -19.00 3.88
CA ALA A 593 -16.95 -19.83 3.91
C ALA A 593 -17.23 -20.38 5.32
N LEU A 594 -16.19 -20.83 6.03
CA LEU A 594 -16.28 -21.32 7.42
C LEU A 594 -16.71 -20.23 8.43
N THR A 595 -16.37 -18.97 8.16
CA THR A 595 -16.77 -17.83 9.02
C THR A 595 -18.04 -17.14 8.54
N GLY A 596 -18.69 -17.63 7.48
CA GLY A 596 -19.92 -17.05 6.93
C GLY A 596 -19.74 -15.67 6.29
N LEU A 597 -18.51 -15.33 5.90
CA LEU A 597 -18.11 -14.02 5.37
C LEU A 597 -17.82 -14.05 3.86
N ARG A 598 -18.38 -15.00 3.12
CA ARG A 598 -18.25 -15.07 1.65
C ARG A 598 -19.12 -14.04 0.94
#